data_AF-A0A974AS22-F1
#
_entry.id   AF-A0A974AS22-F1
#
_cell.length_a   1.000
_cell.length_b   1.000
_cell.length_c   1.000
_cell.angle_alpha   90.00
_cell.angle_beta   90.00
_cell.angle_gamma   90.00
#
_symmetry.space_group_name_H-M   'P 1'
#
loop_
_entity.id
_entity.type
_entity.pdbx_description
1 polymer ?
#
loop_
_entity_poly.entity_id
_entity_poly.type
_entity_poly.pdbx_seq_one_letter_code
_entity_poly.pdbx_strand_id
1 'polypeptide(L)'
;APVLALPAQPLVEWHGGLRWLWAPAAAAAELQALARAAGGTASAFADPRAAGQAGNAAGSLQTDSPTLNAISQRLKTSFDPQGLFNPGLI
;
A
#
# COMPACT_ATOMS: atom_id res chain seq x y z
N ALA A 1 -10.17 -13.40 -12.03
CA ALA A 1 -10.36 -12.22 -11.15
C ALA A 1 -11.48 -11.35 -11.72
N PRO A 2 -12.26 -10.60 -10.91
CA PRO A 2 -13.36 -9.77 -11.41
C PRO A 2 -12.84 -8.67 -12.35
N VAL A 3 -13.68 -8.29 -13.31
CA VAL A 3 -13.48 -7.07 -14.11
C VAL A 3 -13.85 -5.88 -13.24
N LEU A 4 -12.94 -4.92 -13.11
CA LEU A 4 -13.14 -3.72 -12.31
C LEU A 4 -13.36 -2.53 -13.24
N ALA A 5 -14.33 -1.68 -12.92
CA ALA A 5 -14.53 -0.40 -13.60
C ALA A 5 -13.44 0.57 -13.14
N LEU A 6 -12.31 0.57 -13.85
CA LEU A 6 -11.14 1.41 -13.53
C LEU A 6 -11.10 2.66 -14.42
N PRO A 7 -10.60 3.79 -13.89
CA PRO A 7 -10.56 5.07 -14.62
C PRO A 7 -9.53 5.08 -15.77
N ALA A 8 -8.62 4.11 -15.79
CA ALA A 8 -7.61 3.93 -16.82
C ALA A 8 -7.37 2.44 -17.08
N GLN A 9 -6.84 2.12 -18.26
CA GLN A 9 -6.45 0.75 -18.60
C GLN A 9 -5.31 0.30 -17.68
N PRO A 10 -5.50 -0.78 -16.88
CA PRO A 10 -4.44 -1.28 -16.03
C PRO A 10 -3.44 -2.13 -16.82
N LEU A 11 -2.20 -2.15 -16.36
CA LEU A 11 -1.29 -3.26 -16.59
C LEU A 11 -1.64 -4.38 -15.60
N VAL A 12 -1.88 -5.59 -16.11
CA VAL A 12 -2.28 -6.74 -15.30
C VAL A 12 -1.11 -7.71 -15.16
N GLU A 13 -0.76 -8.06 -13.92
CA GLU A 13 0.27 -9.05 -13.61
C GLU A 13 -0.31 -10.28 -12.89
N TRP A 14 0.49 -11.35 -12.88
CA TRP A 14 0.23 -12.61 -12.17
C TRP A 14 -1.19 -13.16 -12.38
N HIS A 15 -1.60 -13.29 -13.65
CA HIS A 15 -2.92 -13.80 -14.03
C HIS A 15 -4.10 -13.06 -13.36
N GLY A 16 -3.94 -11.76 -13.08
CA GLY A 16 -4.97 -10.93 -12.47
C GLY A 16 -4.84 -10.78 -10.95
N GLY A 17 -3.73 -11.23 -10.36
CA GLY A 17 -3.39 -11.02 -8.96
C GLY A 17 -2.98 -9.58 -8.64
N LEU A 18 -2.42 -8.86 -9.62
CA LEU A 18 -2.01 -7.46 -9.44
C LEU A 18 -2.43 -6.60 -10.65
N ARG A 19 -2.82 -5.35 -10.38
CA ARG A 19 -3.20 -4.36 -11.38
C ARG A 19 -2.48 -3.05 -11.08
N TRP A 20 -1.69 -2.58 -12.03
CA TRP A 20 -1.06 -1.27 -11.99
C TRP A 20 -1.86 -0.31 -12.86
N LEU A 21 -2.19 0.86 -12.35
CA LEU A 21 -2.77 1.92 -13.14
C LEU A 21 -2.23 3.27 -12.70
N TRP A 22 -2.20 4.22 -13.63
CA TRP A 22 -2.01 5.61 -13.29
C TRP A 22 -3.34 6.20 -12.81
N ALA A 23 -3.29 7.03 -11.77
CA ALA A 23 -4.43 7.81 -11.29
C ALA A 23 -3.94 9.08 -10.58
N PRO A 24 -4.73 10.17 -10.60
CA PRO A 24 -4.45 11.34 -9.76
C PRO A 24 -4.62 10.97 -8.28
N ALA A 25 -3.87 11.63 -7.39
CA ALA A 25 -3.95 11.38 -5.94
C ALA A 25 -5.37 11.53 -5.37
N ALA A 26 -6.19 12.41 -5.96
CA ALA A 26 -7.59 12.60 -5.58
C ALA A 26 -8.47 11.33 -5.75
N ALA A 27 -8.06 10.39 -6.61
CA ALA A 27 -8.79 9.13 -6.84
C ALA A 27 -8.47 8.04 -5.81
N ALA A 28 -7.59 8.29 -4.84
CA ALA A 28 -7.12 7.28 -3.89
C ALA A 28 -8.26 6.61 -3.12
N ALA A 29 -9.21 7.39 -2.58
CA ALA A 29 -10.32 6.86 -1.78
C ALA A 29 -11.25 5.96 -2.61
N GLU A 30 -11.53 6.35 -3.86
CA GLU A 30 -12.36 5.58 -4.79
C GLU A 30 -11.70 4.25 -5.15
N LEU A 31 -10.40 4.27 -5.51
CA LEU A 31 -9.64 3.08 -5.86
C LEU A 31 -9.49 2.11 -4.68
N GLN A 32 -9.31 2.63 -3.46
CA GLN A 32 -9.29 1.81 -2.25
C GLN A 32 -10.65 1.16 -1.99
N ALA A 33 -11.76 1.90 -2.16
CA ALA A 33 -13.10 1.34 -2.01
C ALA A 33 -13.37 0.24 -3.05
N LEU A 34 -12.99 0.47 -4.30
CA LEU A 34 -13.13 -0.52 -5.38
C LEU A 34 -12.31 -1.79 -5.11
N ALA A 35 -11.07 -1.64 -4.63
CA ALA A 35 -10.23 -2.78 -4.26
C ALA A 35 -10.84 -3.57 -3.08
N ARG A 36 -11.29 -2.89 -2.02
CA ARG A 36 -11.95 -3.54 -0.87
C ARG A 36 -13.21 -4.28 -1.27
N ALA A 37 -14.04 -3.70 -2.14
CA ALA A 37 -15.24 -4.35 -2.67
C ALA A 37 -14.93 -5.64 -3.44
N ALA A 38 -13.73 -5.72 -4.04
CA ALA A 38 -13.23 -6.91 -4.72
C ALA A 38 -12.41 -7.86 -3.80
N GLY A 39 -12.32 -7.57 -2.50
CA GLY A 39 -11.56 -8.35 -1.52
C GLY A 39 -10.04 -8.12 -1.54
N GLY A 40 -9.58 -7.02 -2.16
CA GLY A 40 -8.18 -6.65 -2.28
C GLY A 40 -7.84 -5.30 -1.63
N THR A 41 -6.64 -4.81 -1.93
CA THR A 41 -6.13 -3.51 -1.45
C THR A 41 -5.60 -2.68 -2.62
N ALA A 42 -5.53 -1.36 -2.42
CA ALA A 42 -4.90 -0.43 -3.35
C ALA A 42 -3.97 0.51 -2.57
N SER A 43 -2.70 0.57 -2.97
CA SER A 43 -1.68 1.44 -2.41
C SER A 43 -0.98 2.24 -3.50
N ALA A 44 -0.49 3.43 -3.14
CA ALA A 44 0.32 4.22 -4.05
C ALA A 44 1.72 3.60 -4.17
N PHE A 45 2.20 3.43 -5.40
CA PHE A 45 3.53 2.88 -5.67
C PHE A 45 4.63 3.94 -5.66
N ALA A 46 4.32 5.15 -6.14
CA ALA A 46 5.26 6.26 -6.18
C ALA A 46 4.51 7.59 -6.07
N ASP A 47 4.89 8.44 -5.11
CA ASP A 47 4.55 9.86 -5.13
C ASP A 47 5.72 10.63 -5.76
N PRO A 48 5.55 11.27 -6.93
CA PRO A 48 6.62 12.07 -7.56
C PRO A 48 7.08 13.25 -6.67
N ARG A 49 6.30 13.68 -5.68
CA ARG A 49 6.71 14.70 -4.69
C ARG A 49 7.57 14.14 -3.55
N ALA A 50 7.61 12.83 -3.40
CA ALA A 50 8.44 12.13 -2.41
C ALA A 50 9.79 11.67 -2.98
N ALA A 51 10.11 11.97 -4.25
CA ALA A 51 11.34 11.51 -4.91
C ALA A 51 12.65 12.01 -4.27
N GLY A 52 12.60 12.98 -3.34
CA GLY A 52 13.73 13.43 -2.52
C GLY A 52 13.72 12.94 -1.07
N GLN A 53 12.62 12.30 -0.63
CA GLN A 53 12.53 11.61 0.65
C GLN A 53 12.54 10.11 0.33
N ALA A 54 13.74 9.53 0.24
CA ALA A 54 13.89 8.08 0.13
C ALA A 54 13.08 7.40 1.25
N GLY A 55 11.88 6.90 0.94
CA GLY A 55 11.05 6.21 1.95
C GLY A 55 9.54 6.14 1.74
N ASN A 56 8.90 7.03 0.98
CA ASN A 56 7.41 7.03 0.92
C ASN A 56 6.79 6.20 -0.23
N ALA A 57 7.51 5.19 -0.73
CA ALA A 57 6.86 4.02 -1.37
C ALA A 57 6.21 3.09 -0.32
N ALA A 58 6.43 3.35 0.98
CA ALA A 58 5.64 2.81 2.07
C ALA A 58 4.29 3.54 2.15
N GLY A 59 3.54 3.54 1.05
CA GLY A 59 2.10 3.78 1.05
C GLY A 59 1.43 2.65 1.81
N SER A 60 1.62 2.67 3.12
CA SER A 60 0.85 2.04 4.17
C SER A 60 0.12 0.77 3.71
N LEU A 61 0.83 -0.36 3.74
CA LEU A 61 0.18 -1.65 4.02
C LEU A 61 -0.29 -1.68 5.48
N GLN A 62 -0.74 -0.55 6.04
CA GLN A 62 -1.36 -0.55 7.35
C GLN A 62 -2.61 -1.37 7.22
N THR A 63 -2.54 -2.51 7.87
CA THR A 63 -3.75 -3.19 8.22
C THR A 63 -4.37 -2.35 9.33
N ASP A 64 -5.64 -1.98 9.20
CA ASP A 64 -6.43 -1.37 10.28
C ASP A 64 -6.67 -2.33 11.47
N SER A 65 -5.91 -3.43 11.56
CA SER A 65 -5.98 -4.43 12.61
C SER A 65 -5.03 -4.04 13.75
N PRO A 66 -5.55 -3.69 14.93
CA PRO A 66 -4.73 -3.44 16.11
C PRO A 66 -3.87 -4.66 16.47
N THR A 67 -4.37 -5.87 16.20
CA THR A 67 -3.67 -7.13 16.46
C THR A 67 -2.44 -7.28 15.56
N LEU A 68 -2.59 -7.06 14.25
CA LEU A 68 -1.45 -7.14 13.33
C LEU A 68 -0.44 -6.05 13.62
N ASN A 69 -0.87 -4.83 13.95
CA ASN A 69 0.04 -3.76 14.39
C ASN A 69 0.84 -4.14 15.65
N ALA A 70 0.19 -4.74 16.65
CA ALA A 70 0.89 -5.21 17.85
C ALA A 70 1.92 -6.31 17.55
N ILE A 71 1.62 -7.20 16.60
CA ILE A 71 2.56 -8.24 16.16
C ILE A 71 3.73 -7.62 15.40
N SER A 72 3.47 -6.75 14.43
CA SER A 72 4.49 -6.03 13.66
C SER A 72 5.44 -5.25 14.58
N GLN A 73 4.91 -4.61 15.63
CA GLN A 73 5.72 -3.91 16.62
C GLN A 73 6.65 -4.83 17.40
N ARG A 74 6.15 -5.96 17.88
CA ARG A 74 6.99 -6.92 18.60
C ARG A 74 8.10 -7.46 17.69
N LEU A 75 7.77 -7.79 16.44
CA LEU A 75 8.75 -8.21 15.45
C LEU A 75 9.81 -7.12 15.22
N LYS A 76 9.39 -5.89 14.93
CA LYS A 76 10.30 -4.76 14.71
C LYS A 76 11.25 -4.56 15.89
N THR A 77 10.75 -4.55 17.12
CA THR A 77 11.58 -4.40 18.32
C THR A 77 12.57 -5.55 18.50
N SER A 78 12.18 -6.79 18.17
CA SER A 78 13.09 -7.94 18.27
C SER A 78 14.22 -7.90 17.22
N PHE A 79 13.93 -7.43 16.01
CA PHE A 79 14.92 -7.39 14.91
C PHE A 79 15.71 -6.09 14.84
N ASP A 80 15.17 -4.98 15.33
CA ASP A 80 15.80 -3.66 15.35
C ASP A 80 15.62 -2.97 16.72
N PRO A 81 16.29 -3.46 17.78
CA PRO A 81 16.16 -2.90 19.12
C PRO A 81 16.65 -1.45 19.23
N GLN A 82 17.50 -1.01 18.30
CA GLN A 82 18.04 0.33 18.25
C GLN A 82 17.21 1.29 17.38
N GLY A 83 16.21 0.78 16.66
CA GLY A 83 15.32 1.57 15.82
C GLY A 83 16.01 2.24 14.63
N LEU A 84 17.06 1.61 14.08
CA LEU A 84 17.86 2.16 12.99
C LEU A 84 17.14 2.12 11.64
N PHE A 85 16.27 1.13 11.42
CA PHE A 85 15.59 0.92 10.15
C PHE A 85 14.19 1.52 10.19
N ASN A 86 13.89 2.44 9.27
CA ASN A 86 12.57 3.06 9.13
C ASN A 86 12.03 3.62 10.47
N PRO A 87 12.75 4.56 11.12
CA PRO A 87 12.34 5.12 12.40
C PRO A 87 10.98 5.83 12.26
N GLY A 88 10.09 5.60 13.23
CA GLY A 88 8.73 6.15 13.22
C GLY A 88 7.71 5.39 12.36
N LEU A 89 8.11 4.32 11.67
CA LEU A 89 7.20 3.43 10.94
C LEU A 89 6.94 2.13 11.71
N ILE A 90 5.68 1.68 11.62
CA ILE A 90 5.09 0.52 12.30
C ILE A 90 4.20 -0.24 11.33
#